data_AF-A0A1E2V9J4-F1
#
_entry.id   AF-A0A1E2V9J4-F1
#
_cell.length_a   1.000
_cell.length_b   1.000
_cell.length_c   1.000
_cell.angle_alpha   90.00
_cell.angle_beta   90.00
_cell.angle_gamma   90.00
#
_symmetry.space_group_name_H-M   'P 1'
#
loop_
_entity.id
_entity.type
_entity.pdbx_description
1 polymer ?
#
loop_
_entity_poly.entity_id
_entity_poly.type
_entity_poly.pdbx_seq_one_letter_code
_entity_poly.pdbx_strand_id
1 'polypeptide(L)'
;MSQTDSLDEVYAVFGNKNRLKAVLRRLTLDELEKARDAMTLVLDERMEEEKQREEEELKRREKLAELTKMMEKEGIAAEDLVEALGQKKRRGRPPKKGN
;
A
#
# COMPACT_ATOMS: atom_id res chain seq x y z
N MET A 1 25.60 -11.46 -5.38
CA MET A 1 24.89 -11.19 -4.11
C MET A 1 23.54 -10.61 -4.50
N SER A 2 22.47 -11.39 -4.39
CA SER A 2 21.12 -10.90 -4.74
C SER A 2 20.58 -10.04 -3.60
N GLN A 3 19.62 -9.17 -3.91
CA GLN A 3 18.99 -8.26 -2.95
C GLN A 3 18.24 -9.01 -1.82
N THR A 4 17.85 -10.26 -2.06
CA THR A 4 17.17 -11.12 -1.08
C THR A 4 18.12 -11.67 -0.02
N ASP A 5 19.35 -12.04 -0.39
CA ASP A 5 20.36 -12.54 0.56
C ASP A 5 20.68 -11.48 1.63
N SER A 6 20.65 -10.20 1.24
CA SER A 6 20.88 -9.07 2.14
C SER A 6 19.77 -8.85 3.17
N LEU A 7 18.52 -9.24 2.89
CA LEU A 7 17.41 -9.06 3.83
C LEU A 7 17.41 -10.14 4.90
N ASP A 8 17.65 -11.40 4.51
CA ASP A 8 17.71 -12.52 5.44
C ASP A 8 18.85 -12.36 6.46
N GLU A 9 19.98 -11.81 6.02
CA GLU A 9 21.08 -11.45 6.91
C GLU A 9 20.69 -10.38 7.94
N VAL A 10 19.97 -9.34 7.51
CA VAL A 10 19.46 -8.29 8.41
C VAL A 10 18.48 -8.89 9.42
N TYR A 11 17.51 -9.71 8.97
CA TYR A 11 16.58 -10.40 9.86
C TYR A 11 17.31 -11.32 10.85
N ALA A 12 18.33 -12.05 10.41
CA ALA A 12 19.12 -12.93 11.26
C ALA A 12 19.90 -12.19 12.36
N VAL A 13 20.27 -10.92 12.13
CA VAL A 13 20.94 -10.05 13.10
C VAL A 13 19.93 -9.40 14.05
N PHE A 14 18.91 -8.73 13.53
CA PHE A 14 17.91 -8.01 14.35
C PHE A 14 16.98 -8.93 15.12
N GLY A 15 16.71 -10.14 14.61
CA GLY A 15 15.83 -11.12 15.24
C GLY A 15 16.45 -11.86 16.45
N ASN A 16 17.74 -11.69 16.73
CA ASN A 16 18.40 -12.37 17.84
C ASN A 16 19.24 -11.41 18.68
N LYS A 17 18.83 -11.17 19.93
CA LYS A 17 19.49 -10.26 20.88
C LYS A 17 21.00 -10.51 21.02
N ASN A 18 21.45 -11.77 21.04
CA ASN A 18 22.87 -12.08 21.24
C ASN A 18 23.68 -11.77 19.98
N ARG A 19 23.11 -12.00 18.79
CA ARG A 19 23.74 -11.62 17.51
C ARG A 19 23.77 -10.10 17.35
N LEU A 20 22.65 -9.44 17.62
CA LEU A 20 22.56 -7.97 17.64
C LEU A 20 23.60 -7.38 18.59
N LYS A 21 23.69 -7.89 19.83
CA LYS A 21 24.71 -7.45 20.80
C LYS A 21 26.14 -7.67 20.29
N ALA A 22 26.42 -8.80 19.63
CA ALA A 22 27.73 -9.09 19.08
C ALA A 22 28.14 -8.14 17.94
N VAL A 23 27.18 -7.69 17.14
CA VAL A 23 27.38 -6.69 16.07
C VAL A 23 27.58 -5.29 16.67
N LEU A 24 26.71 -4.90 17.60
CA LEU A 24 26.67 -3.55 18.17
C LEU A 24 27.78 -3.26 19.20
N ARG A 25 28.44 -4.28 19.77
CA ARG A 25 29.47 -4.10 20.82
C ARG A 25 30.68 -3.23 20.42
N ARG A 26 30.85 -2.96 19.13
CA ARG A 26 31.96 -2.14 18.60
C ARG A 26 31.61 -0.66 18.54
N LEU A 27 30.35 -0.30 18.79
CA LEU A 27 29.86 1.07 18.75
C LEU A 27 29.92 1.69 20.15
N THR A 28 30.13 3.01 20.17
CA THR A 28 30.00 3.85 21.35
C THR A 28 28.54 4.10 21.71
N LEU A 29 28.28 4.60 22.92
CA LEU A 29 26.91 4.91 23.36
C LEU A 29 26.23 5.94 22.44
N ASP A 30 26.95 7.00 22.05
CA ASP A 30 26.44 8.05 21.14
C ASP A 30 26.06 7.48 19.76
N GLU A 31 26.88 6.58 19.22
CA GLU A 31 26.57 5.90 17.95
C GLU A 31 25.35 4.99 18.07
N LEU A 32 25.17 4.32 19.23
CA LEU A 32 23.99 3.51 19.50
C LEU A 32 22.72 4.35 19.65
N GLU A 33 22.81 5.53 20.27
CA GLU A 33 21.71 6.48 20.38
C GLU A 33 21.30 7.01 19.01
N LYS A 34 22.27 7.40 18.16
CA LYS A 34 22.01 7.79 16.77
C LYS A 34 21.37 6.67 15.96
N ALA A 35 21.85 5.45 16.10
CA ALA A 35 21.26 4.28 15.43
C ALA A 35 19.81 4.05 15.89
N ARG A 36 19.54 4.18 17.19
CA ARG A 36 18.17 4.12 17.73
C ARG A 36 17.29 5.20 17.11
N ASP A 37 17.74 6.45 17.10
CA ASP A 37 16.93 7.57 16.60
C ASP A 37 16.60 7.42 15.11
N ALA A 38 17.56 6.95 14.31
CA ALA A 38 17.33 6.63 12.90
C ALA A 38 16.31 5.48 12.74
N MET A 39 16.41 4.42 13.55
CA MET A 39 15.44 3.33 13.52
C MET A 39 14.04 3.79 13.94
N THR A 40 13.94 4.62 14.98
CA THR A 40 12.66 5.20 15.42
C THR A 40 12.02 6.01 14.30
N LEU A 41 12.79 6.88 13.63
CA LEU A 41 12.29 7.67 12.51
C LEU A 41 11.72 6.78 11.39
N VAL A 42 12.46 5.74 10.98
CA VAL A 42 11.98 4.81 9.94
C VAL A 42 10.72 4.08 10.39
N LEU A 43 10.61 3.70 11.66
CA LEU A 43 9.40 3.06 12.19
C LEU A 43 8.21 4.02 12.18
N ASP A 44 8.40 5.27 12.61
CA ASP A 44 7.35 6.29 12.64
C ASP A 44 6.84 6.59 11.23
N GLU A 45 7.74 6.73 10.24
CA GLU A 45 7.38 6.91 8.84
C GLU A 45 6.51 5.74 8.33
N ARG A 46 6.91 4.50 8.63
CA ARG A 46 6.14 3.30 8.24
C ARG A 46 4.78 3.23 8.92
N MET A 47 4.69 3.59 10.19
CA MET A 47 3.41 3.60 10.91
C MET A 47 2.45 4.64 10.33
N GLU A 48 2.96 5.81 9.95
CA GLU A 48 2.15 6.85 9.32
C GLU A 48 1.69 6.43 7.91
N GLU A 49 2.56 5.81 7.10
CA GLU A 49 2.18 5.22 5.80
C GLU A 49 1.05 4.18 5.95
N GLU A 50 1.18 3.28 6.92
CA GLU A 50 0.18 2.24 7.20
C GLU A 50 -1.15 2.84 7.65
N LYS A 51 -1.11 3.82 8.56
CA LYS A 51 -2.30 4.53 9.03
C LYS A 51 -3.00 5.28 7.89
N GLN A 52 -2.25 5.97 7.03
CA GLN A 52 -2.82 6.63 5.86
C GLN A 52 -3.49 5.63 4.92
N ARG A 53 -2.87 4.48 4.67
CA ARG A 53 -3.46 3.40 3.87
C ARG A 53 -4.77 2.88 4.49
N GLU A 54 -4.79 2.64 5.79
CA GLU A 54 -5.99 2.21 6.51
C GLU A 54 -7.11 3.25 6.46
N GLU A 55 -6.79 4.53 6.63
CA GLU A 55 -7.76 5.62 6.49
C GLU A 55 -8.33 5.73 5.07
N GLU A 56 -7.49 5.58 4.05
CA GLU A 56 -7.94 5.58 2.65
C GLU A 56 -8.83 4.37 2.34
N GLU A 57 -8.48 3.19 2.84
CA GLU A 57 -9.30 1.99 2.72
C GLU A 57 -10.65 2.17 3.42
N LEU A 58 -10.65 2.73 4.63
CA LEU A 58 -11.88 3.00 5.38
C LEU A 58 -12.76 3.99 4.62
N LYS A 59 -12.21 5.13 4.18
CA LYS A 59 -12.93 6.14 3.38
C LYS A 59 -13.50 5.55 2.10
N ARG A 60 -12.75 4.66 1.44
CA ARG A 60 -13.23 3.95 0.24
C ARG A 60 -14.38 3.01 0.57
N ARG A 61 -14.28 2.23 1.64
CA ARG A 61 -15.34 1.31 2.10
C ARG A 61 -16.60 2.06 2.51
N GLU A 62 -16.47 3.17 3.23
CA GLU A 62 -17.60 4.03 3.62
C GLU A 62 -18.30 4.61 2.38
N LYS A 63 -17.55 5.15 1.42
CA LYS A 63 -18.12 5.66 0.16
C LYS A 63 -18.82 4.57 -0.64
N LEU A 64 -18.24 3.37 -0.72
CA LEU A 64 -18.89 2.24 -1.40
C LEU A 64 -20.20 1.85 -0.70
N ALA A 65 -20.21 1.80 0.64
CA ALA A 65 -21.41 1.50 1.40
C ALA A 65 -22.51 2.57 1.24
N GLU A 66 -22.12 3.85 1.20
CA GLU A 66 -23.04 4.96 0.92
C GLU A 66 -23.66 4.83 -0.48
N LEU A 67 -22.83 4.59 -1.50
CA LEU A 67 -23.29 4.39 -2.87
C LEU A 67 -24.21 3.19 -3.00
N THR A 68 -23.90 2.06 -2.36
CA THR A 68 -24.79 0.89 -2.35
C THR A 68 -26.15 1.21 -1.75
N LYS A 69 -26.19 1.94 -0.61
CA LYS A 69 -27.46 2.37 0.00
C LYS A 69 -28.27 3.30 -0.90
N MET A 70 -27.60 4.19 -1.63
CA MET A 70 -28.28 5.06 -2.60
C MET A 70 -28.84 4.26 -3.77
N MET A 71 -28.08 3.31 -4.31
CA MET A 71 -28.53 2.40 -5.38
C MET A 71 -29.76 1.59 -4.95
N GLU A 72 -29.73 0.99 -3.76
CA GLU A 72 -30.88 0.28 -3.18
C GLU A 72 -32.11 1.18 -3.06
N LYS A 73 -31.92 2.42 -2.58
CA LYS A 73 -33.01 3.40 -2.44
C LYS A 73 -33.63 3.81 -3.77
N GLU A 74 -32.81 3.94 -4.81
CA GLU A 74 -33.25 4.31 -6.16
C GLU A 74 -33.71 3.10 -6.99
N GLY A 75 -33.58 1.88 -6.45
CA GLY A 75 -33.94 0.64 -7.14
C GLY A 75 -33.02 0.33 -8.33
N ILE A 76 -31.80 0.85 -8.31
CA ILE A 76 -30.80 0.67 -9.37
C ILE A 76 -29.95 -0.56 -9.05
N ALA A 77 -29.91 -1.53 -9.97
CA ALA A 77 -29.03 -2.68 -9.83
C ALA A 77 -27.59 -2.34 -10.26
N ALA A 78 -26.61 -3.05 -9.72
CA ALA A 78 -25.20 -2.85 -10.06
C ALA A 78 -24.95 -3.12 -11.56
N GLU A 79 -25.68 -4.07 -12.14
CA GLU A 79 -25.64 -4.45 -13.55
C GLU A 79 -26.07 -3.31 -14.47
N ASP A 80 -27.17 -2.61 -14.13
CA ASP A 80 -27.68 -1.46 -14.89
C ASP A 80 -26.67 -0.32 -14.93
N LEU A 81 -25.94 -0.13 -13.82
CA LEU A 81 -24.92 0.91 -13.69
C LEU A 81 -23.67 0.57 -14.53
N VAL A 82 -23.25 -0.70 -14.53
CA VAL A 82 -22.14 -1.19 -15.36
C VAL A 82 -22.48 -1.07 -16.84
N GLU A 83 -23.72 -1.38 -17.23
CA GLU A 83 -24.19 -1.20 -18.60
C GLU A 83 -24.19 0.28 -19.02
N ALA A 84 -24.74 1.17 -18.18
CA ALA A 84 -24.76 2.61 -18.42
C ALA A 84 -23.34 3.21 -18.55
N LEU A 85 -22.39 2.76 -17.72
CA LEU A 85 -20.99 3.20 -17.76
C LEU A 85 -20.19 2.57 -18.92
N GLY A 86 -20.53 1.35 -19.31
CA GLY A 86 -19.94 0.62 -20.44
C GLY A 86 -20.33 1.20 -21.81
N GLN A 87 -21.40 1.98 -21.88
CA GLN A 87 -21.87 2.66 -23.10
C GLN A 87 -21.07 3.92 -23.49
N LYS A 88 -19.79 4.08 -23.09
CA LYS A 88 -18.87 4.96 -23.82
C LYS A 88 -18.64 4.37 -25.22
N LYS A 89 -19.56 4.67 -26.13
CA LYS A 89 -19.54 4.28 -27.55
C LYS A 89 -18.12 4.44 -28.10
N ARG A 90 -17.50 3.31 -28.46
CA ARG A 90 -16.36 3.29 -29.38
C ARG A 90 -16.78 4.06 -30.61
N ARG A 91 -16.23 5.26 -30.82
CA ARG A 91 -16.42 6.04 -32.03
C ARG A 91 -16.04 5.14 -33.21
N GLY A 92 -17.05 4.76 -34.00
CA GLY A 92 -16.90 3.79 -35.08
C GLY A 92 -15.79 4.20 -36.04
N ARG A 93 -14.92 3.25 -36.37
CA ARG A 93 -13.91 3.40 -37.42
C ARG A 93 -14.63 3.77 -38.73
N PRO A 94 -14.20 4.81 -39.46
CA PRO A 94 -14.86 5.19 -40.70
C PRO A 94 -14.73 4.05 -41.72
N PRO A 95 -15.76 3.85 -42.57
CA PRO A 95 -15.83 2.69 -43.45
C PRO A 95 -14.71 2.73 -44.49
N LYS A 96 -14.07 1.57 -44.71
CA LYS A 96 -13.02 1.38 -45.72
C LYS A 96 -13.64 1.54 -47.11
N LYS A 97 -13.31 2.63 -47.81
CA LYS A 97 -13.60 2.77 -49.25
C LYS A 97 -12.86 1.67 -50.01
N GLY A 98 -13.61 0.81 -50.69
CA GLY A 98 -13.07 -0.07 -51.71
C GLY A 98 -12.81 0.72 -52.99
N ASN A 99 -11.56 0.67 -53.46
CA ASN A 99 -11.21 0.61 -54.87
C ASN A 99 -9.84 -0.06 -54.98
#